data_AF-A0A914S5M8-F1
#
_entry.id   AF-A0A914S5M8-F1
#
_cell.length_a   1.000
_cell.length_b   1.000
_cell.length_c   1.000
_cell.angle_alpha   90.00
_cell.angle_beta   90.00
_cell.angle_gamma   90.00
#
_symmetry.space_group_name_H-M   'P 1'
#
loop_
_entity.id
_entity.type
_entity.pdbx_description
1 polymer ?
#
loop_
_entity_poly.entity_id
_entity_poly.type
_entity_poly.pdbx_seq_one_letter_code
_entity_poly.pdbx_strand_id
1 'polypeptide(L)' 'MIGVIAPYVARIRRSYQSNDIIDRLNYEYTAIMIALAAFTLAATQYVGKPIQCWVPAQFTGAWEK' A
#
# COMPACT_ATOMS: atom_id res chain seq x y z
N MET A 1 13.20 16.57 0.48
CA MET A 1 12.81 15.15 0.54
C MET A 1 12.43 14.57 -0.82
N ILE A 2 11.61 15.25 -1.65
CA ILE A 2 11.21 14.77 -3.00
C ILE A 2 12.43 14.51 -3.92
N GLY A 3 13.47 15.34 -3.86
CA GLY A 3 14.68 15.18 -4.68
C GLY A 3 15.50 13.90 -4.43
N VAL A 4 15.33 13.25 -3.27
CA VAL A 4 16.02 11.99 -2.94
C VAL A 4 15.35 10.79 -3.62
N ILE A 5 14.05 10.88 -3.87
CA ILE A 5 13.23 9.77 -4.40
C ILE A 5 13.16 9.81 -5.93
N ALA A 6 13.33 11.00 -6.52
CA ALA A 6 13.35 11.23 -7.97
C ALA A 6 14.21 10.24 -8.78
N PRO A 7 15.47 9.93 -8.42
CA PRO A 7 16.28 8.98 -9.20
C PRO A 7 15.78 7.54 -9.13
N TYR A 8 15.08 7.15 -8.06
CA TYR A 8 14.51 5.82 -7.91
C TYR A 8 13.20 5.68 -8.71
N VAL A 9 12.35 6.70 -8.67
CA VAL A 9 11.09 6.73 -9.44
C VAL A 9 11.37 6.76 -10.95
N ALA A 10 12.44 7.46 -11.38
CA ALA A 10 12.85 7.49 -12.78
C ALA A 10 13.19 6.09 -13.35
N ARG A 11 13.53 5.12 -12.49
CA ARG A 11 13.87 3.74 -12.90
C ARG A 11 12.68 2.79 -12.94
N ILE A 12 11.49 3.23 -12.53
CA ILE A 12 10.27 2.40 -12.57
C ILE A 12 9.91 2.04 -14.02
N ARG A 13 10.12 2.94 -14.98
CA ARG A 13 9.91 2.61 -16.40
C ARG A 13 11.17 1.99 -17.00
N ARG A 14 11.06 0.73 -17.41
CA ARG A 14 12.10 0.02 -18.16
C ARG A 14 12.18 0.55 -19.60
N SER A 15 13.41 0.56 -20.16
CA SER A 15 13.64 1.00 -21.55
C SER A 15 12.80 0.20 -22.55
N TYR A 16 12.33 0.88 -23.60
CA TYR A 16 11.27 0.46 -24.51
C TYR A 16 11.62 -0.71 -25.45
N GLN A 17 12.90 -1.08 -25.56
CA GLN A 17 13.42 -1.83 -26.71
C GLN A 17 12.90 -3.28 -26.84
N SER A 18 12.20 -3.82 -25.85
CA SER A 18 11.46 -5.10 -25.90
C SER A 18 10.19 -5.12 -25.05
N ASN A 19 9.56 -3.96 -24.80
CA ASN A 19 8.59 -3.80 -23.71
C ASN A 19 7.14 -4.06 -24.17
N ASP A 20 6.81 -5.34 -24.38
CA ASP A 20 5.49 -5.79 -24.83
C ASP A 20 4.42 -5.75 -23.71
N ILE A 21 3.18 -6.11 -24.06
CA ILE A 21 2.04 -6.03 -23.12
C ILE A 21 2.20 -7.05 -21.98
N ILE A 22 2.75 -8.24 -22.27
CA ILE A 22 2.92 -9.30 -21.29
C ILE A 22 3.98 -8.90 -20.27
N ASP A 23 5.07 -8.27 -20.71
CA ASP A 23 6.07 -7.73 -19.82
C ASP A 23 5.45 -6.69 -18.85
N ARG A 24 4.70 -5.71 -19.38
CA ARG A 24 4.05 -4.67 -18.56
C ARG A 24 3.04 -5.23 -17.57
N LEU A 25 2.29 -6.26 -17.96
CA LEU A 25 1.33 -6.92 -17.06
C LEU A 25 2.03 -7.46 -15.81
N ASN A 26 3.22 -8.03 -15.97
CA ASN A 26 3.96 -8.67 -14.89
C ASN A 26 4.75 -7.68 -14.03
N TYR A 27 5.57 -6.79 -14.61
CA TYR A 27 6.44 -5.92 -13.80
C TYR A 27 5.77 -4.61 -13.37
N GLU A 28 4.83 -4.08 -14.15
CA GLU A 28 4.20 -2.78 -13.90
C GLU A 28 2.81 -2.95 -13.28
N TYR A 29 1.87 -3.56 -14.01
CA TYR A 29 0.48 -3.63 -13.56
C TYR A 29 0.30 -4.51 -12.31
N THR A 30 0.91 -5.69 -12.26
CA THR A 30 0.83 -6.56 -11.08
C THR A 30 1.43 -5.87 -9.85
N ALA A 31 2.59 -5.22 -9.99
CA ALA A 31 3.23 -4.49 -8.90
C ALA A 31 2.38 -3.31 -8.41
N ILE A 32 1.81 -2.51 -9.32
CA ILE A 32 0.90 -1.41 -8.98
C ILE A 32 -0.34 -1.93 -8.26
N MET A 33 -0.96 -3.01 -8.73
CA MET A 33 -2.14 -3.60 -8.10
C MET A 33 -1.85 -4.05 -6.66
N ILE A 34 -0.72 -4.72 -6.42
CA ILE A 34 -0.30 -5.12 -5.08
C ILE A 34 -0.01 -3.89 -4.21
N ALA A 35 0.66 -2.87 -4.75
CA ALA A 35 0.96 -1.64 -4.02
C ALA A 35 -0.32 -0.88 -3.61
N LEU A 36 -1.32 -0.81 -4.49
CA LEU A 36 -2.62 -0.20 -4.19
C LEU A 36 -3.37 -0.99 -3.11
N ALA A 37 -3.36 -2.32 -3.19
CA ALA A 37 -3.95 -3.17 -2.15
C ALA A 37 -3.25 -2.97 -0.80
N ALA A 38 -1.92 -2.97 -0.78
CA ALA A 38 -1.13 -2.72 0.43
C ALA A 38 -1.40 -1.32 1.02
N PHE A 39 -1.50 -0.29 0.18
CA PHE A 39 -1.82 1.06 0.63
C PHE A 39 -3.23 1.15 1.21
N THR A 40 -4.20 0.45 0.59
CA THR A 40 -5.58 0.40 1.08
C THR A 40 -5.65 -0.27 2.45
N LEU A 41 -4.95 -1.39 2.64
CA LEU A 41 -4.85 -2.07 3.94
C LEU A 41 -4.12 -1.21 4.98
N ALA A 42 -3.03 -0.53 4.60
CA ALA A 42 -2.35 0.39 5.49
C ALA A 42 -3.30 1.53 5.92
N ALA A 43 -4.09 2.08 5.01
CA ALA A 43 -5.06 3.13 5.33
C ALA A 43 -6.10 2.65 6.37
N THR A 44 -6.64 1.44 6.22
CA THR A 44 -7.59 0.89 7.21
C THR A 44 -6.94 0.60 8.55
N GLN A 45 -5.64 0.31 8.57
CA GLN A 45 -4.88 0.05 9.80
C GLN A 45 -4.47 1.32 10.55
N TYR A 46 -4.02 2.36 9.85
CA TYR A 46 -3.49 3.58 10.48
C TYR A 46 -4.53 4.67 10.70
N VAL A 47 -5.56 4.75 9.85
CA VAL A 47 -6.64 5.74 9.96
C VAL A 47 -7.89 5.14 10.57
N GLY A 48 -8.14 3.85 10.33
CA GLY A 48 -9.29 3.12 10.85
C GLY A 48 -9.03 2.44 12.20
N LYS A 49 -9.91 1.49 12.54
CA LYS A 49 -9.76 0.60 13.69
C LYS A 49 -9.27 -0.77 13.18
N PRO A 50 -7.97 -1.11 13.27
CA PRO A 50 -7.43 -2.33 12.67
C PRO A 50 -8.06 -3.60 13.26
N ILE A 51 -8.44 -3.56 14.54
CA ILE A 51 -9.13 -4.64 15.24
C ILE A 51 -9.98 -4.05 16.37
N GLN A 52 -11.20 -4.57 16.55
CA GLN A 52 -12.05 -4.24 17.69
C GLN A 52 -12.28 -5.53 18.49
N CYS A 53 -11.87 -5.53 19.75
CA CYS A 53 -12.09 -6.66 20.64
C CYS A 53 -13.45 -6.54 21.33
N TRP A 54 -14.09 -7.67 21.59
CA TRP A 54 -15.26 -7.69 22.48
C TRP A 54 -14.81 -7.49 23.92
N VAL A 55 -15.25 -6.40 24.55
CA VAL A 55 -14.92 -6.09 25.94
C VAL A 55 -16.16 -6.16 26.84
N PRO A 56 -16.00 -6.51 28.13
CA PRO A 56 -17.11 -6.54 29.08
C PRO A 56 -17.75 -5.16 29.27
N ALA A 57 -19.05 -5.12 29.55
CA ALA A 57 -19.81 -3.87 29.72
C ALA A 57 -19.36 -3.01 30.91
N GLN A 58 -18.55 -3.54 31.84
CA GLN A 58 -18.02 -2.76 32.96
C GLN A 58 -16.83 -1.87 32.56
N PHE A 59 -16.23 -2.09 31.39
CA PHE A 59 -15.06 -1.34 30.94
C PHE A 59 -15.49 0.03 30.46
N THR A 60 -14.90 1.09 31.03
CA THR A 60 -15.07 2.45 30.50
C THR A 60 -14.39 2.56 29.14
N GLY A 61 -14.85 3.45 28.25
CA GLY A 61 -14.28 3.61 26.90
C GLY A 61 -12.78 3.93 26.83
N ALA A 62 -12.12 4.28 27.94
CA ALA A 62 -10.66 4.37 28.02
C ALA A 62 -9.95 3.00 27.90
N TRP A 63 -10.61 1.91 28.31
CA TRP A 63 -10.07 0.54 28.27
C TRP A 63 -10.40 -0.19 26.95
N GLU A 64 -11.25 0.40 26.10
CA GLU A 64 -11.68 -0.16 24.81
C GLU A 64 -10.86 0.40 23.62
N LYS A 65 -10.14 1.51 23.84
CA LYS A 65 -9.41 2.22 22.79
C LYS A 65 -8.07 1.59 22.44
#